data_AF-A0A328WBA6-F1
#
_entry.id   AF-A0A328WBA6-F1
#
_cell.length_a   1.000
_cell.length_b   1.000
_cell.length_c   1.000
_cell.angle_alpha   90.00
_cell.angle_beta   90.00
_cell.angle_gamma   90.00
#
_symmetry.space_group_name_H-M   'P 1'
#
loop_
_entity.id
_entity.type
_entity.pdbx_description
1 polymer ?
#
loop_
_entity_poly.entity_id
_entity_poly.type
_entity_poly.pdbx_seq_one_letter_code
_entity_poly.pdbx_strand_id
1 'polypeptide(L)'
;MNKVLSGLVFVLVMMISLPGVASMEQASLEVSFQDEQLEQAIKEILKKDENAAVTQKDMQSLTLVDLSNRGIKSIQGLQYASNVKYLDLSNNEIDDIMPLKPLTKIRELDIADNQIASIQDLSAMTDLEMLIVNRNQISSIDVVKQLGRLHTFEANENQISNITALSSATELTWLQLNGNQIAKIQPLSRLTKLKNLELASNRFSDLSPLKPLSKSLMSLNIGSNRISDLRALEGMTLMRALSAENNQIKKLDPLKKMSNLSSLNLNSNLVYNLEPLKSLSELHYLHLADNRVWNLDPIRNHTFDPPHYDTGAIRYALDLSGNYLDLRSTTKTYQLLNKLGGDGSHQLKAQRLVIGSRTAYVGESPFKLSEAPFIASSRTYVPIRFVSERLGSKIGWNQSKQEVTISKDNTTIRWKVNDKKAIVNGKTVSYDAPLLLKKNSSFIPVRLVSELLGSPVEYMANPTTVIIFEQK
;
A
#
# COMPACT_ATOMS: atom_id res chain seq x y z
N MET A 1 49.96 47.92 -21.78
CA MET A 1 48.65 47.22 -21.81
C MET A 1 48.73 46.07 -20.83
N ASN A 2 48.21 46.23 -19.60
CA ASN A 2 46.91 45.72 -19.11
C ASN A 2 46.86 44.18 -19.07
N LYS A 3 46.53 43.44 -17.99
CA LYS A 3 45.95 43.67 -16.65
C LYS A 3 46.38 42.48 -15.75
N VAL A 4 46.94 42.69 -14.56
CA VAL A 4 46.31 42.77 -13.22
C VAL A 4 45.71 41.45 -12.70
N LEU A 5 46.48 40.85 -11.79
CA LEU A 5 46.15 39.91 -10.73
C LEU A 5 45.48 40.69 -9.58
N SER A 6 44.41 40.20 -8.95
CA SER A 6 43.97 40.72 -7.65
C SER A 6 43.57 39.58 -6.72
N GLY A 7 44.49 39.28 -5.79
CA GLY A 7 44.19 38.52 -4.58
C GLY A 7 43.38 39.37 -3.61
N LEU A 8 42.47 38.73 -2.89
CA LEU A 8 41.73 39.34 -1.79
C LEU A 8 42.69 39.72 -0.66
N VAL A 9 42.59 40.98 -0.25
CA VAL A 9 43.35 41.61 0.82
C VAL A 9 42.72 41.25 2.16
N PHE A 10 43.52 40.68 3.06
CA PHE A 10 43.25 40.60 4.49
C PHE A 10 43.40 42.01 5.08
N VAL A 11 42.32 42.60 5.60
CA VAL A 11 42.40 43.86 6.35
C VAL A 11 42.71 43.53 7.81
N LEU A 12 43.97 43.73 8.20
CA LEU A 12 44.45 43.74 9.57
C LEU A 12 44.16 45.13 10.16
N VAL A 13 43.24 45.24 11.12
CA VAL A 13 43.00 46.50 11.84
C VAL A 13 43.93 46.56 13.05
N MET A 14 44.89 47.50 13.03
CA MET A 14 45.71 47.87 14.17
C MET A 14 44.84 48.49 15.28
N MET A 15 44.93 47.96 16.50
CA MET A 15 44.36 48.59 17.69
C MET A 15 45.25 49.77 18.13
N ILE A 16 44.67 50.97 18.14
CA ILE A 16 45.18 52.09 18.94
C ILE A 16 44.28 52.17 20.18
N SER A 17 44.85 51.86 21.34
CA SER A 17 44.17 51.93 22.63
C SER A 17 44.09 53.37 23.13
N LEU A 18 42.88 53.90 23.29
CA LEU A 18 42.58 55.06 24.14
C LEU A 18 41.64 54.61 25.27
N PRO A 19 41.93 54.93 26.54
CA PRO A 19 41.10 54.51 27.67
C PRO A 19 39.92 55.47 27.84
N GLY A 20 38.74 55.02 27.44
CA GLY A 20 37.47 55.68 27.71
C GLY A 20 36.38 54.64 27.81
N VAL A 21 35.98 54.31 29.04
CA VAL A 21 34.91 53.35 29.33
C VAL A 21 33.57 53.97 28.90
N ALA A 22 33.16 53.68 27.67
CA ALA A 22 31.77 53.60 27.30
C ALA A 22 31.47 52.12 27.09
N SER A 23 30.47 51.59 27.78
CA SER A 23 29.92 50.26 27.49
C SER A 23 29.38 50.28 26.06
N MET A 24 30.22 49.92 25.08
CA MET A 24 29.78 49.58 23.75
C MET A 24 28.92 48.33 23.89
N GLU A 25 27.62 48.53 23.95
CA GLU A 25 26.66 47.52 23.57
C GLU A 25 27.14 47.01 22.21
N GLN A 26 27.66 45.77 22.16
CA GLN A 26 28.11 45.17 20.90
C GLN A 26 26.94 45.25 19.92
N ALA A 27 27.04 46.14 18.93
CA ALA A 27 26.03 46.27 17.90
C ALA A 27 25.89 44.90 17.24
N SER A 28 24.77 44.22 17.53
CA SER A 28 24.51 42.89 16.99
C SER A 28 24.30 43.02 15.49
N LEU A 29 25.15 42.34 14.71
CA LEU A 29 25.16 42.38 13.26
C LEU A 29 23.75 42.08 12.71
N GLU A 30 23.28 42.94 11.82
CA GLU A 30 22.01 42.77 11.10
C GLU A 30 22.10 41.56 10.17
N VAL A 31 20.99 40.83 10.05
CA VAL A 31 20.85 39.66 9.19
C VAL A 31 20.30 40.10 7.85
N SER A 32 20.98 39.74 6.77
CA SER A 32 20.48 39.93 5.41
C SER A 32 19.66 38.71 4.98
N PHE A 33 18.38 38.95 4.69
CA PHE A 33 17.48 37.97 4.09
C PHE A 33 17.45 38.15 2.57
N GLN A 34 17.31 37.04 1.85
CA GLN A 34 17.09 37.07 0.39
C GLN A 34 15.61 36.91 0.01
N ASP A 35 14.75 36.71 1.01
CA ASP A 35 13.34 36.44 0.86
C ASP A 35 12.57 37.32 1.85
N GLU A 36 11.72 38.20 1.30
CA GLU A 36 10.92 39.15 2.09
C GLU A 36 9.86 38.42 2.92
N GLN A 37 9.31 37.30 2.42
CA GLN A 37 8.33 36.50 3.15
C GLN A 37 8.98 35.87 4.39
N LEU A 38 10.22 35.39 4.25
CA LEU A 38 11.00 34.91 5.40
C LEU A 38 11.28 36.03 6.41
N GLU A 39 11.78 37.17 5.95
CA GLU A 39 12.10 38.30 6.84
C GLU A 39 10.86 38.73 7.64
N GLN A 40 9.73 38.88 6.95
CA GLN A 40 8.47 39.27 7.56
C GLN A 40 7.99 38.23 8.58
N ALA A 41 8.03 36.95 8.24
CA ALA A 41 7.63 35.88 9.15
C ALA A 41 8.54 35.82 10.40
N ILE A 42 9.85 36.05 10.23
CA ILE A 42 10.79 36.13 11.36
C ILE A 42 10.50 37.35 12.23
N LYS A 43 10.22 38.52 11.64
CA LYS A 43 9.82 39.73 12.40
C LYS A 43 8.53 39.47 13.20
N GLU A 44 7.55 38.80 12.62
CA GLU A 44 6.31 38.41 13.31
C GLU A 44 6.58 37.51 14.52
N ILE A 45 7.39 36.47 14.37
CA ILE A 45 7.76 35.55 15.46
C ILE A 45 8.48 36.31 16.58
N LEU A 46 9.38 37.21 16.22
CA LEU A 46 10.13 38.05 17.16
C LEU A 46 9.31 39.22 17.73
N LYS A 47 8.08 39.43 17.23
CA LYS A 47 7.22 40.58 17.57
C LYS A 47 7.91 41.93 17.33
N LYS A 48 8.61 42.04 16.21
CA LYS A 48 9.30 43.26 15.78
C LYS A 48 8.43 44.06 14.81
N ASP A 49 8.58 45.37 14.86
CA ASP A 49 7.97 46.27 13.89
C ASP A 49 8.53 46.04 12.48
N GLU A 50 7.75 46.37 11.44
CA GLU A 50 8.08 46.15 10.03
C GLU A 50 9.45 46.75 9.64
N ASN A 51 9.79 47.93 10.18
CA ASN A 51 11.04 48.63 9.89
C ASN A 51 12.19 48.26 10.83
N ALA A 52 11.96 47.40 11.83
CA ALA A 52 13.00 47.05 12.79
C ALA A 52 13.93 45.97 12.22
N ALA A 53 15.22 46.28 12.15
CA ALA A 53 16.25 45.34 11.72
C ALA A 53 16.28 44.08 12.60
N VAL A 54 16.38 42.91 11.96
CA VAL A 54 16.58 41.62 12.64
C VAL A 54 18.07 41.36 12.77
N THR A 55 18.53 41.10 13.99
CA THR A 55 19.95 40.92 14.29
C THR A 55 20.28 39.45 14.51
N GLN A 56 21.57 39.09 14.46
CA GLN A 56 22.00 37.72 14.77
C GLN A 56 21.62 37.30 16.21
N LYS A 57 21.61 38.25 17.16
CA LYS A 57 21.17 37.99 18.53
C LYS A 57 19.69 37.65 18.58
N ASP A 58 18.87 38.32 17.78
CA ASP A 58 17.46 38.00 17.64
C ASP A 58 17.29 36.58 17.09
N MET A 59 18.01 36.22 16.02
CA MET A 59 17.97 34.87 15.44
C MET A 59 18.40 33.78 16.45
N GLN A 60 19.43 34.06 17.26
CA GLN A 60 19.89 33.13 18.30
C GLN A 60 18.88 32.94 19.44
N SER A 61 17.90 33.83 19.59
CA SER A 61 16.83 33.66 20.59
C SER A 61 15.77 32.65 20.16
N LEU A 62 15.69 32.34 18.86
CA LEU A 62 14.71 31.42 18.29
C LEU A 62 14.99 29.98 18.72
N THR A 63 13.93 29.28 19.12
CA THR A 63 13.99 27.88 19.60
C THR A 63 12.91 27.00 18.98
N LEU A 64 11.68 27.53 18.86
CA LEU A 64 10.54 26.91 18.19
C LEU A 64 10.10 27.86 17.09
N VAL A 65 10.20 27.43 15.83
CA VAL A 65 10.00 28.29 14.67
C VAL A 65 9.03 27.61 13.71
N ASP A 66 7.89 28.25 13.46
CA ASP A 66 6.91 27.84 12.46
C ASP A 66 6.87 28.88 11.34
N LEU A 67 7.34 28.47 10.17
CA LEU A 67 7.40 29.22 8.93
C LEU A 67 6.59 28.50 7.84
N SER A 68 5.65 27.65 8.22
CA SER A 68 4.81 26.90 7.29
C SER A 68 3.84 27.80 6.52
N ASN A 69 3.56 27.46 5.26
CA ASN A 69 2.55 28.13 4.44
C ASN A 69 2.77 29.66 4.31
N ARG A 70 4.01 30.08 4.04
CA ARG A 70 4.39 31.50 3.93
C ARG A 70 4.81 31.92 2.52
N GLY A 71 4.86 30.99 1.57
CA GLY A 71 5.34 31.26 0.20
C GLY A 71 6.86 31.52 0.13
N ILE A 72 7.62 31.08 1.14
CA ILE A 72 9.07 31.27 1.22
C ILE A 72 9.76 30.49 0.11
N LYS A 73 10.71 31.13 -0.57
CA LYS A 73 11.53 30.54 -1.64
C LYS A 73 12.98 30.37 -1.21
N SER A 74 13.53 31.34 -0.49
CA SER A 74 14.90 31.26 0.04
C SER A 74 14.91 31.32 1.55
N ILE A 75 15.63 30.37 2.16
CA ILE A 75 15.86 30.34 3.60
C ILE A 75 17.19 31.01 4.02
N GLN A 76 17.82 31.75 3.12
CA GLN A 76 19.03 32.50 3.43
C GLN A 76 18.74 33.54 4.52
N GLY A 77 19.50 33.43 5.62
CA GLY A 77 19.28 34.17 6.88
C GLY A 77 19.03 33.21 8.06
N LEU A 78 18.41 32.04 7.82
CA LEU A 78 18.14 31.06 8.88
C LEU A 78 19.41 30.43 9.47
N GLN A 79 20.56 30.47 8.78
CA GLN A 79 21.82 29.94 9.32
C GLN A 79 22.25 30.57 10.65
N TYR A 80 21.73 31.75 10.99
CA TYR A 80 22.01 32.43 12.26
C TYR A 80 21.11 31.97 13.42
N ALA A 81 20.06 31.17 13.16
CA ALA A 81 19.11 30.67 14.16
C ALA A 81 19.65 29.46 14.94
N SER A 82 20.88 29.53 15.44
CA SER A 82 21.67 28.38 15.91
C SER A 82 21.10 27.62 17.13
N ASN A 83 20.04 28.12 17.76
CA ASN A 83 19.40 27.51 18.92
C ASN A 83 18.03 26.88 18.63
N VAL A 84 17.60 26.88 17.36
CA VAL A 84 16.36 26.25 16.92
C VAL A 84 16.40 24.74 17.19
N LYS A 85 15.30 24.23 17.76
CA LYS A 85 15.08 22.82 18.09
C LYS A 85 13.89 22.24 17.32
N TYR A 86 12.87 23.04 17.08
CA TYR A 86 11.73 22.71 16.22
C TYR A 86 11.68 23.74 15.09
N LEU A 87 11.66 23.25 13.85
CA LEU A 87 11.55 24.08 12.66
C LEU A 87 10.53 23.46 11.70
N ASP A 88 9.45 24.18 11.45
CA ASP A 88 8.49 23.87 10.38
C ASP A 88 8.66 24.87 9.24
N LEU A 89 8.99 24.36 8.06
CA LEU A 89 9.15 25.06 6.79
C LEU A 89 8.21 24.48 5.72
N SER A 90 7.20 23.71 6.14
CA SER A 90 6.31 22.99 5.22
C SER A 90 5.46 23.94 4.38
N ASN A 91 4.98 23.46 3.22
CA ASN A 91 4.06 24.20 2.34
C ASN A 91 4.67 25.54 1.86
N ASN A 92 5.88 25.49 1.32
CA ASN A 92 6.59 26.64 0.77
C ASN A 92 7.12 26.30 -0.63
N GLU A 93 8.00 27.13 -1.18
CA GLU A 93 8.60 26.97 -2.51
C GLU A 93 10.13 26.81 -2.42
N ILE A 94 10.62 26.20 -1.33
CA ILE A 94 12.06 26.05 -1.03
C ILE A 94 12.66 24.92 -1.87
N ASP A 95 13.80 25.17 -2.50
CA ASP A 95 14.59 24.16 -3.23
C ASP A 95 15.99 23.92 -2.63
N ASP A 96 16.59 24.96 -2.04
CA ASP A 96 17.89 24.93 -1.37
C ASP A 96 17.77 24.99 0.16
N ILE A 97 18.24 23.94 0.82
CA ILE A 97 18.29 23.83 2.28
C ILE A 97 19.69 24.00 2.88
N MET A 98 20.69 24.38 2.09
CA MET A 98 22.05 24.62 2.56
C MET A 98 22.12 25.55 3.79
N PRO A 99 21.30 26.62 3.92
CA PRO A 99 21.28 27.47 5.10
C PRO A 99 20.94 26.74 6.42
N LEU A 100 20.34 25.55 6.38
CA LEU A 100 20.05 24.75 7.59
C LEU A 100 21.25 24.00 8.14
N LYS A 101 22.31 23.82 7.34
CA LYS A 101 23.49 23.02 7.69
C LYS A 101 24.14 23.33 9.06
N PRO A 102 24.26 24.60 9.52
CA PRO A 102 24.83 24.90 10.84
C PRO A 102 23.84 24.71 12.00
N LEU A 103 22.56 24.43 11.74
CA LEU A 103 21.52 24.33 12.76
C LEU A 103 21.50 22.94 13.42
N THR A 104 22.61 22.56 14.03
CA THR A 104 22.84 21.19 14.55
C THR A 104 22.02 20.83 15.80
N LYS A 105 21.26 21.79 16.37
CA LYS A 105 20.43 21.59 17.57
C LYS A 105 18.98 21.20 17.26
N ILE A 106 18.62 21.15 15.97
CA ILE A 106 17.28 20.75 15.52
C ILE A 106 17.00 19.29 15.96
N ARG A 107 15.84 19.09 16.56
CA ARG A 107 15.26 17.80 16.98
C ARG A 107 14.11 17.39 16.08
N GLU A 108 13.33 18.35 15.63
CA GLU A 108 12.17 18.14 14.77
C GLU A 108 12.25 19.10 13.59
N LEU A 109 12.26 18.55 12.38
CA LEU A 109 12.30 19.30 11.14
C LEU A 109 11.19 18.84 10.20
N ASP A 110 10.31 19.77 9.85
CA ASP A 110 9.34 19.60 8.77
C ASP A 110 9.71 20.51 7.60
N ILE A 111 9.98 19.91 6.45
CA ILE A 111 10.24 20.57 5.16
C ILE A 111 9.36 19.95 4.06
N ALA A 112 8.20 19.41 4.43
CA ALA A 112 7.24 18.84 3.49
C ALA A 112 6.69 19.89 2.50
N ASP A 113 6.14 19.44 1.37
CA ASP A 113 5.46 20.32 0.41
C ASP A 113 6.35 21.48 -0.06
N ASN A 114 7.51 21.12 -0.59
CA ASN A 114 8.53 22.04 -1.12
C ASN A 114 9.09 21.47 -2.44
N GLN A 115 10.18 22.04 -2.94
CA GLN A 115 10.83 21.67 -4.20
C GLN A 115 12.22 21.05 -3.99
N ILE A 116 12.45 20.44 -2.82
CA ILE A 116 13.78 19.98 -2.38
C ILE A 116 14.16 18.69 -3.10
N ALA A 117 15.31 18.69 -3.75
CA ALA A 117 15.86 17.52 -4.45
C ALA A 117 16.86 16.70 -3.62
N SER A 118 17.47 17.31 -2.60
CA SER A 118 18.52 16.70 -1.78
C SER A 118 18.41 17.13 -0.32
N ILE A 119 18.61 16.16 0.58
CA ILE A 119 18.64 16.39 2.03
C ILE A 119 20.03 16.17 2.63
N GLN A 120 21.09 16.16 1.81
CA GLN A 120 22.44 15.85 2.27
C GLN A 120 23.00 16.90 3.26
N ASP A 121 22.55 18.14 3.20
CA ASP A 121 22.98 19.21 4.11
C ASP A 121 22.48 19.03 5.55
N LEU A 122 21.55 18.10 5.78
CA LEU A 122 21.11 17.71 7.12
C LEU A 122 22.10 16.81 7.88
N SER A 123 23.23 16.42 7.26
CA SER A 123 24.15 15.40 7.81
C SER A 123 24.75 15.75 9.18
N ALA A 124 24.79 17.04 9.55
CA ALA A 124 25.31 17.51 10.83
C ALA A 124 24.26 17.46 11.97
N MET A 125 22.97 17.22 11.64
CA MET A 125 21.88 17.16 12.62
C MET A 125 21.79 15.75 13.24
N THR A 126 22.89 15.26 13.82
CA THR A 126 22.98 13.90 14.40
C THR A 126 22.00 13.64 15.56
N ASP A 127 21.41 14.71 16.04
CA ASP A 127 20.53 14.80 17.19
C ASP A 127 19.04 14.85 16.80
N LEU A 128 18.74 14.80 15.49
CA LEU A 128 17.39 14.84 14.92
C LEU A 128 16.58 13.59 15.30
N GLU A 129 15.36 13.81 15.78
CA GLU A 129 14.44 12.79 16.28
C GLU A 129 13.24 12.60 15.34
N MET A 130 12.82 13.65 14.65
CA MET A 130 11.75 13.65 13.65
C MET A 130 12.20 14.40 12.40
N LEU A 131 12.01 13.77 11.24
CA LEU A 131 12.24 14.37 9.93
C LEU A 131 11.05 14.09 9.01
N ILE A 132 10.40 15.16 8.55
CA ILE A 132 9.27 15.10 7.62
C ILE A 132 9.69 15.82 6.33
N VAL A 133 9.69 15.09 5.22
CA VAL A 133 10.13 15.55 3.89
C VAL A 133 9.13 15.15 2.80
N ASN A 134 7.87 14.91 3.19
CA ASN A 134 6.79 14.50 2.29
C ASN A 134 6.65 15.45 1.08
N ARG A 135 6.23 14.93 -0.08
CA ARG A 135 5.91 15.73 -1.29
C ARG A 135 7.04 16.68 -1.69
N ASN A 136 8.21 16.10 -1.99
CA ASN A 136 9.40 16.76 -2.50
C ASN A 136 9.95 15.99 -3.73
N GLN A 137 11.17 16.30 -4.16
CA GLN A 137 11.83 15.67 -5.31
C GLN A 137 13.03 14.80 -4.89
N ILE A 138 13.03 14.29 -3.65
CA ILE A 138 14.17 13.59 -3.06
C ILE A 138 14.32 12.21 -3.68
N SER A 139 15.52 11.90 -4.18
CA SER A 139 15.85 10.57 -4.73
C SER A 139 16.80 9.76 -3.85
N SER A 140 17.57 10.43 -2.97
CA SER A 140 18.53 9.82 -2.06
C SER A 140 18.26 10.20 -0.61
N ILE A 141 18.27 9.20 0.26
CA ILE A 141 18.14 9.35 1.72
C ILE A 141 19.41 8.91 2.45
N ASP A 142 20.57 8.96 1.78
CA ASP A 142 21.84 8.50 2.37
C ASP A 142 22.23 9.23 3.65
N VAL A 143 21.77 10.49 3.80
CA VAL A 143 21.93 11.29 5.03
C VAL A 143 21.38 10.60 6.28
N VAL A 144 20.39 9.70 6.13
CA VAL A 144 19.79 8.98 7.27
C VAL A 144 20.82 8.10 7.99
N LYS A 145 21.93 7.74 7.34
CA LYS A 145 23.05 7.02 7.99
C LYS A 145 23.67 7.81 9.15
N GLN A 146 23.56 9.14 9.15
CA GLN A 146 24.09 10.03 10.18
C GLN A 146 23.05 10.37 11.26
N LEU A 147 21.76 10.13 11.02
CA LEU A 147 20.65 10.52 11.89
C LEU A 147 20.32 9.39 12.88
N GLY A 148 21.27 9.06 13.75
CA GLY A 148 21.19 7.89 14.64
C GLY A 148 20.09 7.95 15.72
N ARG A 149 19.48 9.11 15.96
CA ARG A 149 18.39 9.32 16.93
C ARG A 149 16.99 9.39 16.30
N LEU A 150 16.87 9.13 15.00
CA LEU A 150 15.61 9.30 14.29
C LEU A 150 14.57 8.26 14.75
N HIS A 151 13.45 8.73 15.31
CA HIS A 151 12.32 7.90 15.75
C HIS A 151 11.17 7.93 14.74
N THR A 152 11.01 9.06 14.03
CA THR A 152 10.00 9.29 13.00
C THR A 152 10.67 9.78 11.72
N PHE A 153 10.41 9.09 10.61
CA PHE A 153 10.82 9.53 9.29
C PHE A 153 9.67 9.41 8.30
N GLU A 154 9.29 10.53 7.70
CA GLU A 154 8.25 10.59 6.67
C GLU A 154 8.83 11.19 5.39
N ALA A 155 8.79 10.40 4.31
CA ALA A 155 9.25 10.81 2.98
C ALA A 155 8.31 10.30 1.89
N ASN A 156 7.01 10.43 2.14
CA ASN A 156 5.97 10.11 1.17
C ASN A 156 6.11 10.95 -0.10
N GLU A 157 5.65 10.42 -1.23
CA GLU A 157 5.52 11.14 -2.50
C GLU A 157 6.83 11.83 -2.92
N ASN A 158 7.89 11.02 -2.99
CA ASN A 158 9.22 11.42 -3.43
C ASN A 158 9.69 10.48 -4.56
N GLN A 159 10.98 10.54 -4.92
CA GLN A 159 11.57 9.75 -5.99
C GLN A 159 12.53 8.66 -5.45
N ILE A 160 12.33 8.23 -4.20
CA ILE A 160 13.23 7.32 -3.51
C ILE A 160 13.08 5.91 -4.08
N SER A 161 14.20 5.28 -4.44
CA SER A 161 14.23 3.89 -4.91
C SER A 161 15.16 2.99 -4.08
N ASN A 162 16.19 3.59 -3.45
CA ASN A 162 17.16 2.90 -2.63
C ASN A 162 17.04 3.34 -1.17
N ILE A 163 16.68 2.39 -0.31
CA ILE A 163 16.50 2.61 1.13
C ILE A 163 17.59 1.94 1.97
N THR A 164 18.75 1.63 1.39
CA THR A 164 19.87 0.97 2.10
C THR A 164 20.28 1.71 3.37
N ALA A 165 20.25 3.04 3.32
CA ALA A 165 20.57 3.93 4.44
C ALA A 165 19.74 3.66 5.72
N LEU A 166 18.50 3.17 5.57
CA LEU A 166 17.63 2.88 6.71
C LEU A 166 18.16 1.75 7.60
N SER A 167 19.08 0.91 7.11
CA SER A 167 19.65 -0.17 7.93
C SER A 167 20.34 0.34 9.20
N SER A 168 20.77 1.61 9.21
CA SER A 168 21.42 2.27 10.35
C SER A 168 20.45 2.97 11.30
N ALA A 169 19.21 3.26 10.88
CA ALA A 169 18.24 4.02 11.66
C ALA A 169 17.42 3.12 12.60
N THR A 170 18.11 2.33 13.44
CA THR A 170 17.51 1.25 14.23
C THR A 170 16.57 1.72 15.35
N GLU A 171 16.54 3.03 15.64
CA GLU A 171 15.65 3.66 16.61
C GLU A 171 14.27 4.01 16.03
N LEU A 172 14.07 3.88 14.72
CA LEU A 172 12.80 4.18 14.07
C LEU A 172 11.64 3.37 14.66
N THR A 173 10.58 4.08 15.01
CA THR A 173 9.29 3.51 15.45
C THR A 173 8.16 3.84 14.47
N TRP A 174 8.32 4.90 13.68
CA TRP A 174 7.38 5.36 12.66
C TRP A 174 8.11 5.64 11.34
N LEU A 175 7.69 4.99 10.26
CA LEU A 175 8.28 5.16 8.94
C LEU A 175 7.20 5.23 7.87
N GLN A 176 7.19 6.32 7.10
CA GLN A 176 6.30 6.47 5.94
C GLN A 176 7.09 6.76 4.67
N LEU A 177 6.88 5.93 3.65
CA LEU A 177 7.55 5.98 2.34
C LEU A 177 6.54 5.69 1.21
N ASN A 178 5.28 6.07 1.40
CA ASN A 178 4.23 5.90 0.39
C ASN A 178 4.58 6.65 -0.90
N GLY A 179 4.13 6.16 -2.06
CA GLY A 179 4.25 6.91 -3.31
C GLY A 179 5.69 7.13 -3.77
N ASN A 180 6.55 6.13 -3.60
CA ASN A 180 7.96 6.14 -4.02
C ASN A 180 8.21 5.06 -5.10
N GLN A 181 9.48 4.79 -5.40
CA GLN A 181 9.91 3.85 -6.43
C GLN A 181 10.64 2.63 -5.84
N ILE A 182 10.29 2.25 -4.61
CA ILE A 182 10.98 1.20 -3.85
C ILE A 182 10.59 -0.18 -4.37
N ALA A 183 11.60 -0.96 -4.78
CA ALA A 183 11.43 -2.34 -5.25
C ALA A 183 12.01 -3.39 -4.29
N LYS A 184 12.91 -3.00 -3.37
CA LYS A 184 13.59 -3.89 -2.43
C LYS A 184 13.53 -3.32 -1.02
N ILE A 185 12.98 -4.10 -0.09
CA ILE A 185 12.79 -3.70 1.30
C ILE A 185 13.71 -4.42 2.29
N GLN A 186 14.76 -5.09 1.81
CA GLN A 186 15.74 -5.80 2.65
C GLN A 186 16.30 -4.95 3.82
N PRO A 187 16.63 -3.66 3.66
CA PRO A 187 17.13 -2.81 4.75
C PRO A 187 16.22 -2.74 5.97
N LEU A 188 14.90 -2.90 5.78
CA LEU A 188 13.92 -2.79 6.86
C LEU A 188 14.05 -3.92 7.89
N SER A 189 14.71 -5.04 7.55
CA SER A 189 14.86 -6.18 8.46
C SER A 189 15.64 -5.86 9.75
N ARG A 190 16.34 -4.71 9.79
CA ARG A 190 17.06 -4.20 10.97
C ARG A 190 16.21 -3.34 11.89
N LEU A 191 15.05 -2.87 11.43
CA LEU A 191 14.22 -1.89 12.12
C LEU A 191 13.22 -2.55 13.07
N THR A 192 13.73 -3.35 14.01
CA THR A 192 12.90 -4.19 14.89
C THR A 192 12.10 -3.40 15.93
N LYS A 193 12.27 -2.08 16.03
CA LYS A 193 11.48 -1.18 16.89
C LYS A 193 10.26 -0.56 16.17
N LEU A 194 10.12 -0.75 14.85
CA LEU A 194 9.01 -0.19 14.07
C LEU A 194 7.66 -0.67 14.58
N LYS A 195 6.77 0.30 14.81
CA LYS A 195 5.38 0.10 15.21
C LYS A 195 4.41 0.44 14.08
N ASN A 196 4.70 1.52 13.34
CA ASN A 196 3.94 1.96 12.17
C ASN A 196 4.85 1.96 10.94
N LEU A 197 4.41 1.30 9.87
CA LEU A 197 5.15 1.23 8.60
C LEU A 197 4.19 1.43 7.43
N GLU A 198 4.46 2.45 6.62
CA GLU A 198 3.68 2.75 5.42
C GLU A 198 4.56 2.74 4.17
N LEU A 199 4.21 1.88 3.23
CA LEU A 199 4.94 1.57 2.01
C LEU A 199 3.99 1.45 0.81
N ALA A 200 2.80 2.06 0.89
CA ALA A 200 1.81 2.02 -0.17
C ALA A 200 2.35 2.64 -1.47
N SER A 201 1.78 2.25 -2.60
CA SER A 201 2.10 2.84 -3.92
C SER A 201 3.61 2.79 -4.23
N ASN A 202 4.19 1.61 -4.07
CA ASN A 202 5.58 1.29 -4.43
C ASN A 202 5.59 0.13 -5.45
N ARG A 203 6.70 -0.62 -5.57
CA ARG A 203 6.88 -1.64 -6.63
C ARG A 203 7.42 -2.98 -6.11
N PHE A 204 7.36 -3.25 -4.81
CA PHE A 204 7.86 -4.50 -4.23
C PHE A 204 6.77 -5.58 -4.15
N SER A 205 7.21 -6.83 -4.02
CA SER A 205 6.35 -8.02 -3.89
C SER A 205 6.77 -8.96 -2.77
N ASP A 206 8.03 -8.91 -2.35
CA ASP A 206 8.58 -9.76 -1.30
C ASP A 206 8.48 -9.09 0.08
N LEU A 207 7.74 -9.72 0.98
CA LEU A 207 7.57 -9.29 2.36
C LEU A 207 8.54 -9.97 3.34
N SER A 208 9.40 -10.88 2.87
CA SER A 208 10.32 -11.63 3.73
C SER A 208 11.17 -10.75 4.67
N PRO A 209 11.60 -9.53 4.29
CA PRO A 209 12.35 -8.66 5.19
C PRO A 209 11.56 -8.13 6.39
N LEU A 210 10.22 -8.22 6.39
CA LEU A 210 9.37 -7.76 7.49
C LEU A 210 9.25 -8.79 8.62
N LYS A 211 9.63 -10.05 8.40
CA LYS A 211 9.50 -11.12 9.40
C LYS A 211 10.15 -10.79 10.77
N PRO A 212 11.34 -10.16 10.84
CA PRO A 212 11.95 -9.77 12.11
C PRO A 212 11.14 -8.73 12.91
N LEU A 213 10.21 -8.01 12.29
CA LEU A 213 9.39 -6.98 12.94
C LEU A 213 8.14 -7.57 13.62
N SER A 214 7.99 -8.90 13.63
CA SER A 214 6.82 -9.60 14.17
C SER A 214 6.54 -9.38 15.66
N LYS A 215 7.49 -8.78 16.40
CA LYS A 215 7.36 -8.47 17.82
C LYS A 215 7.13 -6.99 18.13
N SER A 216 7.02 -6.14 17.11
CA SER A 216 6.89 -4.69 17.28
C SER A 216 5.83 -4.06 16.40
N LEU A 217 5.64 -4.57 15.18
CA LEU A 217 4.75 -3.94 14.21
C LEU A 217 3.28 -4.05 14.63
N MET A 218 2.59 -2.92 14.62
CA MET A 218 1.19 -2.77 15.03
C MET A 218 0.31 -2.27 13.89
N SER A 219 0.87 -1.51 12.96
CA SER A 219 0.17 -0.97 11.80
C SER A 219 1.07 -1.07 10.57
N LEU A 220 0.50 -1.61 9.49
CA LEU A 220 1.19 -1.84 8.23
C LEU A 220 0.30 -1.42 7.05
N ASN A 221 0.78 -0.48 6.25
CA ASN A 221 0.20 -0.17 4.95
C ASN A 221 1.14 -0.59 3.81
N ILE A 222 0.69 -1.53 2.99
CA ILE A 222 1.40 -2.07 1.81
C ILE A 222 0.49 -2.05 0.57
N GLY A 223 -0.52 -1.19 0.58
CA GLY A 223 -1.47 -1.02 -0.53
C GLY A 223 -0.79 -0.67 -1.86
N SER A 224 -1.44 -0.97 -2.99
CA SER A 224 -0.99 -0.59 -4.32
C SER A 224 0.45 -1.01 -4.63
N ASN A 225 0.76 -2.29 -4.41
CA ASN A 225 2.05 -2.93 -4.68
C ASN A 225 1.85 -4.17 -5.59
N ARG A 226 2.75 -5.16 -5.53
CA ARG A 226 2.69 -6.39 -6.34
C ARG A 226 2.69 -7.65 -5.48
N ILE A 227 2.07 -7.58 -4.30
CA ILE A 227 2.11 -8.62 -3.27
C ILE A 227 1.06 -9.69 -3.57
N SER A 228 1.46 -10.96 -3.49
CA SER A 228 0.52 -12.10 -3.58
C SER A 228 0.64 -13.06 -2.39
N ASP A 229 1.71 -12.95 -1.61
CA ASP A 229 2.06 -13.88 -0.54
C ASP A 229 2.26 -13.14 0.79
N LEU A 230 1.41 -13.47 1.76
CA LEU A 230 1.42 -12.89 3.10
C LEU A 230 2.17 -13.76 4.13
N ARG A 231 2.82 -14.86 3.74
CA ARG A 231 3.48 -15.79 4.69
C ARG A 231 4.49 -15.11 5.61
N ALA A 232 5.15 -14.05 5.16
CA ALA A 232 6.08 -13.29 5.99
C ALA A 232 5.42 -12.56 7.18
N LEU A 233 4.10 -12.34 7.11
CA LEU A 233 3.30 -11.72 8.18
C LEU A 233 2.81 -12.74 9.21
N GLU A 234 3.06 -14.04 9.03
CA GLU A 234 2.64 -15.06 9.98
C GLU A 234 3.28 -14.81 11.37
N GLY A 235 2.43 -14.76 12.41
CA GLY A 235 2.88 -14.57 13.79
C GLY A 235 3.05 -13.12 14.24
N MET A 236 2.67 -12.13 13.42
CA MET A 236 2.58 -10.71 13.84
C MET A 236 1.35 -10.47 14.72
N THR A 237 1.33 -11.05 15.92
CA THR A 237 0.15 -11.04 16.81
C THR A 237 -0.17 -9.68 17.43
N LEU A 238 0.73 -8.70 17.32
CA LEU A 238 0.51 -7.32 17.78
C LEU A 238 -0.15 -6.43 16.71
N MET A 239 -0.32 -6.92 15.48
CA MET A 239 -0.96 -6.19 14.39
C MET A 239 -2.38 -5.79 14.77
N ARG A 240 -2.70 -4.50 14.60
CA ARG A 240 -4.01 -3.88 14.81
C ARG A 240 -4.63 -3.44 13.48
N ALA A 241 -3.81 -2.90 12.57
CA ALA A 241 -4.26 -2.45 11.27
C ALA A 241 -3.37 -3.00 10.15
N LEU A 242 -4.00 -3.57 9.12
CA LEU A 242 -3.34 -4.00 7.89
C LEU A 242 -4.09 -3.47 6.67
N SER A 243 -3.44 -2.60 5.89
CA SER A 243 -3.92 -2.17 4.57
C SER A 243 -3.06 -2.81 3.49
N ALA A 244 -3.67 -3.59 2.62
CA ALA A 244 -3.01 -4.29 1.52
C ALA A 244 -3.91 -4.31 0.26
N GLU A 245 -4.70 -3.27 0.07
CA GLU A 245 -5.54 -3.05 -1.10
C GLU A 245 -4.72 -2.99 -2.40
N ASN A 246 -5.38 -3.19 -3.55
CA ASN A 246 -4.76 -3.11 -4.88
C ASN A 246 -3.49 -3.96 -5.00
N ASN A 247 -3.61 -5.25 -4.66
CA ASN A 247 -2.53 -6.23 -4.74
C ASN A 247 -3.04 -7.50 -5.45
N GLN A 248 -2.32 -8.62 -5.33
CA GLN A 248 -2.65 -9.92 -5.94
C GLN A 248 -2.89 -10.99 -4.85
N ILE A 249 -3.35 -10.57 -3.67
CA ILE A 249 -3.52 -11.43 -2.50
C ILE A 249 -4.73 -12.32 -2.69
N LYS A 250 -4.56 -13.58 -2.31
CA LYS A 250 -5.59 -14.62 -2.48
C LYS A 250 -5.79 -15.47 -1.23
N LYS A 251 -4.71 -15.81 -0.55
CA LYS A 251 -4.71 -16.67 0.62
C LYS A 251 -4.52 -15.85 1.89
N LEU A 252 -5.41 -16.06 2.85
CA LEU A 252 -5.40 -15.36 4.14
C LEU A 252 -4.90 -16.25 5.29
N ASP A 253 -4.45 -17.49 5.03
CA ASP A 253 -3.94 -18.41 6.06
C ASP A 253 -2.90 -17.78 7.02
N PRO A 254 -1.98 -16.91 6.56
CA PRO A 254 -1.01 -16.25 7.45
C PRO A 254 -1.64 -15.32 8.49
N LEU A 255 -2.86 -14.81 8.25
CA LEU A 255 -3.55 -13.86 9.13
C LEU A 255 -4.29 -14.52 10.29
N LYS A 256 -4.53 -15.84 10.23
CA LYS A 256 -5.44 -16.57 11.14
C LYS A 256 -5.15 -16.43 12.65
N LYS A 257 -3.92 -16.03 13.01
CA LYS A 257 -3.47 -15.87 14.40
C LYS A 257 -3.34 -14.40 14.83
N MET A 258 -3.71 -13.43 14.00
CA MET A 258 -3.63 -12.01 14.32
C MET A 258 -4.82 -11.58 15.19
N SER A 259 -4.92 -12.11 16.41
CA SER A 259 -6.09 -11.95 17.28
C SER A 259 -6.40 -10.50 17.70
N ASN A 260 -5.44 -9.58 17.55
CA ASN A 260 -5.62 -8.15 17.85
C ASN A 260 -5.94 -7.30 16.61
N LEU A 261 -6.08 -7.93 15.44
CA LEU A 261 -6.33 -7.23 14.18
C LEU A 261 -7.75 -6.67 14.20
N SER A 262 -7.86 -5.33 14.21
CA SER A 262 -9.13 -4.62 14.26
C SER A 262 -9.55 -4.02 12.93
N SER A 263 -8.58 -3.72 12.06
CA SER A 263 -8.82 -3.17 10.73
C SER A 263 -8.04 -3.94 9.67
N LEU A 264 -8.76 -4.43 8.66
CA LEU A 264 -8.21 -5.14 7.52
C LEU A 264 -8.79 -4.59 6.22
N ASN A 265 -7.95 -3.93 5.44
CA ASN A 265 -8.29 -3.49 4.09
C ASN A 265 -7.57 -4.37 3.06
N LEU A 266 -8.37 -5.08 2.27
CA LEU A 266 -7.97 -5.97 1.21
C LEU A 266 -8.71 -5.66 -0.10
N ASN A 267 -9.23 -4.44 -0.27
CA ASN A 267 -9.93 -4.04 -1.49
C ASN A 267 -9.09 -4.35 -2.75
N SER A 268 -9.77 -4.68 -3.85
CA SER A 268 -9.13 -4.94 -5.15
C SER A 268 -8.01 -5.98 -5.07
N ASN A 269 -8.35 -7.18 -4.58
CA ASN A 269 -7.48 -8.34 -4.52
C ASN A 269 -8.21 -9.56 -5.13
N LEU A 270 -7.70 -10.77 -4.88
CA LEU A 270 -8.21 -12.04 -5.39
C LEU A 270 -8.70 -12.97 -4.27
N VAL A 271 -9.08 -12.41 -3.12
CA VAL A 271 -9.52 -13.16 -1.93
C VAL A 271 -10.84 -13.85 -2.23
N TYR A 272 -10.91 -15.15 -1.96
CA TYR A 272 -12.12 -15.96 -2.19
C TYR A 272 -12.53 -16.81 -0.98
N ASN A 273 -11.68 -16.93 0.03
CA ASN A 273 -11.92 -17.78 1.20
C ASN A 273 -11.68 -16.99 2.48
N LEU A 274 -12.75 -16.84 3.27
CA LEU A 274 -12.74 -16.11 4.54
C LEU A 274 -12.52 -16.99 5.78
N GLU A 275 -12.37 -18.32 5.63
CA GLU A 275 -12.10 -19.22 6.77
C GLU A 275 -10.96 -18.76 7.70
N PRO A 276 -9.83 -18.23 7.18
CA PRO A 276 -8.77 -17.74 8.06
C PRO A 276 -9.16 -16.57 8.97
N LEU A 277 -10.22 -15.83 8.64
CA LEU A 277 -10.70 -14.70 9.44
C LEU A 277 -11.62 -15.11 10.59
N LYS A 278 -12.13 -16.35 10.59
CA LYS A 278 -13.18 -16.83 11.50
C LYS A 278 -12.90 -16.58 12.99
N SER A 279 -11.64 -16.64 13.41
CA SER A 279 -11.23 -16.48 14.81
C SER A 279 -10.79 -15.07 15.19
N LEU A 280 -10.87 -14.09 14.29
CA LEU A 280 -10.43 -12.71 14.54
C LEU A 280 -11.56 -11.89 15.17
N SER A 281 -11.87 -12.16 16.43
CA SER A 281 -13.01 -11.54 17.13
C SER A 281 -12.94 -10.02 17.25
N GLU A 282 -11.74 -9.46 17.24
CA GLU A 282 -11.50 -8.01 17.34
C GLU A 282 -11.63 -7.28 16.00
N LEU A 283 -11.92 -7.98 14.90
CA LEU A 283 -11.98 -7.40 13.56
C LEU A 283 -13.28 -6.61 13.38
N HIS A 284 -13.18 -5.29 13.53
CA HIS A 284 -14.29 -4.33 13.45
C HIS A 284 -14.43 -3.67 12.08
N TYR A 285 -13.34 -3.61 11.30
CA TYR A 285 -13.31 -3.08 9.94
C TYR A 285 -12.74 -4.13 8.99
N LEU A 286 -13.52 -4.49 7.97
CA LEU A 286 -13.15 -5.44 6.93
C LEU A 286 -13.58 -4.91 5.56
N HIS A 287 -12.61 -4.40 4.81
CA HIS A 287 -12.82 -3.95 3.45
C HIS A 287 -12.32 -5.00 2.46
N LEU A 288 -13.23 -5.57 1.71
CA LEU A 288 -13.03 -6.64 0.74
C LEU A 288 -13.68 -6.30 -0.60
N ALA A 289 -13.95 -5.01 -0.87
CA ALA A 289 -14.45 -4.55 -2.15
C ALA A 289 -13.60 -5.13 -3.29
N ASP A 290 -14.25 -5.46 -4.39
CA ASP A 290 -13.61 -5.94 -5.59
C ASP A 290 -12.74 -7.21 -5.46
N ASN A 291 -13.16 -8.15 -4.62
CA ASN A 291 -12.53 -9.47 -4.48
C ASN A 291 -13.30 -10.59 -5.21
N ARG A 292 -13.12 -11.84 -4.75
CA ARG A 292 -13.78 -13.07 -5.20
C ARG A 292 -14.54 -13.77 -4.06
N VAL A 293 -14.96 -13.03 -3.06
CA VAL A 293 -15.70 -13.57 -1.91
C VAL A 293 -17.05 -14.07 -2.39
N TRP A 294 -17.42 -15.28 -1.98
CA TRP A 294 -18.66 -15.94 -2.40
C TRP A 294 -19.44 -16.53 -1.20
N ASN A 295 -18.84 -16.54 -0.01
CA ASN A 295 -19.43 -17.10 1.20
C ASN A 295 -19.04 -16.28 2.44
N LEU A 296 -20.05 -15.91 3.25
CA LEU A 296 -19.90 -15.12 4.47
C LEU A 296 -19.98 -15.95 5.76
N ASP A 297 -20.29 -17.25 5.68
CA ASP A 297 -20.37 -18.12 6.87
C ASP A 297 -19.15 -18.02 7.80
N PRO A 298 -17.90 -17.91 7.31
CA PRO A 298 -16.74 -17.78 8.20
C PRO A 298 -16.78 -16.56 9.12
N ILE A 299 -17.41 -15.46 8.68
CA ILE A 299 -17.47 -14.19 9.44
C ILE A 299 -18.82 -13.98 10.14
N ARG A 300 -19.71 -14.98 10.15
CA ARG A 300 -21.10 -14.85 10.63
C ARG A 300 -21.30 -14.40 12.09
N ASN A 301 -20.24 -14.51 12.89
CA ASN A 301 -20.20 -14.19 14.32
C ASN A 301 -19.40 -12.92 14.62
N HIS A 302 -18.88 -12.22 13.60
CA HIS A 302 -18.18 -10.96 13.81
C HIS A 302 -19.18 -9.83 14.10
N THR A 303 -18.70 -8.81 14.79
CA THR A 303 -19.41 -7.56 15.05
C THR A 303 -18.61 -6.42 14.42
N PHE A 304 -19.13 -5.88 13.33
CA PHE A 304 -18.55 -4.74 12.65
C PHE A 304 -19.15 -3.44 13.17
N ASP A 305 -18.37 -2.36 13.08
CA ASP A 305 -18.84 -1.04 13.50
C ASP A 305 -20.01 -0.57 12.61
N PRO A 306 -20.96 0.20 13.17
CA PRO A 306 -22.11 0.67 12.41
C PRO A 306 -21.67 1.60 11.28
N PRO A 307 -22.41 1.63 10.15
CA PRO A 307 -22.14 2.60 9.09
C PRO A 307 -22.24 4.03 9.63
N HIS A 308 -21.29 4.88 9.24
CA HIS A 308 -21.27 6.29 9.60
C HIS A 308 -21.13 7.16 8.36
N TYR A 309 -21.62 8.40 8.43
CA TYR A 309 -21.49 9.35 7.34
C TYR A 309 -20.15 10.08 7.48
N ASP A 310 -19.34 10.02 6.44
CA ASP A 310 -18.05 10.70 6.38
C ASP A 310 -17.83 11.24 4.96
N THR A 311 -17.31 12.46 4.86
CA THR A 311 -16.94 13.11 3.59
C THR A 311 -18.01 13.04 2.47
N GLY A 312 -19.30 13.11 2.83
CA GLY A 312 -20.39 13.11 1.87
C GLY A 312 -20.94 11.73 1.50
N ALA A 313 -20.40 10.64 2.06
CA ALA A 313 -20.80 9.27 1.76
C ALA A 313 -20.98 8.43 3.04
N ILE A 314 -21.79 7.37 2.94
CA ILE A 314 -21.86 6.36 4.00
C ILE A 314 -20.61 5.47 3.90
N ARG A 315 -19.88 5.33 5.01
CA ARG A 315 -18.76 4.40 5.16
C ARG A 315 -19.23 3.17 5.89
N TYR A 316 -19.05 2.01 5.26
CA TYR A 316 -19.32 0.72 5.84
C TYR A 316 -18.05 0.17 6.48
N ALA A 317 -18.17 -0.37 7.70
CA ALA A 317 -17.08 -1.10 8.31
C ALA A 317 -16.88 -2.47 7.64
N LEU A 318 -17.95 -3.06 7.08
CA LEU A 318 -17.90 -4.24 6.22
C LEU A 318 -18.25 -3.85 4.77
N ASP A 319 -17.25 -3.79 3.91
CA ASP A 319 -17.44 -3.52 2.47
C ASP A 319 -17.12 -4.79 1.66
N LEU A 320 -18.15 -5.34 1.01
CA LEU A 320 -18.08 -6.53 0.16
C LEU A 320 -18.57 -6.21 -1.26
N SER A 321 -18.60 -4.94 -1.67
CA SER A 321 -19.01 -4.54 -3.01
C SER A 321 -18.14 -5.23 -4.10
N GLY A 322 -18.71 -5.51 -5.27
CA GLY A 322 -17.95 -6.12 -6.38
C GLY A 322 -17.48 -7.56 -6.13
N ASN A 323 -18.17 -8.30 -5.27
CA ASN A 323 -17.92 -9.73 -4.98
C ASN A 323 -18.99 -10.65 -5.61
N TYR A 324 -18.87 -11.96 -5.34
CA TYR A 324 -19.69 -13.01 -5.94
C TYR A 324 -20.73 -13.55 -4.96
N LEU A 325 -21.38 -12.64 -4.24
CA LEU A 325 -22.38 -12.94 -3.23
C LEU A 325 -23.77 -13.09 -3.87
N ASP A 326 -24.54 -14.07 -3.39
CA ASP A 326 -25.92 -14.24 -3.83
C ASP A 326 -26.86 -13.36 -2.99
N LEU A 327 -27.17 -12.18 -3.52
CA LEU A 327 -27.93 -11.13 -2.80
C LEU A 327 -29.43 -11.13 -3.10
N ARG A 328 -29.99 -12.24 -3.57
CA ARG A 328 -31.45 -12.40 -3.62
C ARG A 328 -32.00 -12.37 -2.20
N SER A 329 -33.10 -11.66 -1.96
CA SER A 329 -33.63 -11.42 -0.61
C SER A 329 -33.94 -12.67 0.21
N THR A 330 -34.11 -13.82 -0.44
CA THR A 330 -34.41 -15.12 0.15
C THR A 330 -33.19 -15.94 0.56
N THR A 331 -31.97 -15.51 0.22
CA THR A 331 -30.74 -16.29 0.45
C THR A 331 -30.20 -16.07 1.85
N LYS A 332 -29.42 -17.05 2.34
CA LYS A 332 -28.74 -16.94 3.64
C LYS A 332 -27.67 -15.85 3.60
N THR A 333 -26.97 -15.72 2.49
CA THR A 333 -25.92 -14.71 2.26
C THR A 333 -26.49 -13.31 2.40
N TYR A 334 -27.64 -13.02 1.78
CA TYR A 334 -28.29 -11.70 1.90
C TYR A 334 -28.72 -11.40 3.33
N GLN A 335 -29.38 -12.36 3.99
CA GLN A 335 -29.80 -12.22 5.39
C GLN A 335 -28.60 -12.00 6.32
N LEU A 336 -27.51 -12.71 6.09
CA LEU A 336 -26.29 -12.59 6.87
C LEU A 336 -25.59 -11.24 6.63
N LEU A 337 -25.48 -10.79 5.39
CA LEU A 337 -24.92 -9.48 5.07
C LEU A 337 -25.69 -8.35 5.78
N ASN A 338 -27.02 -8.39 5.74
CA ASN A 338 -27.86 -7.40 6.44
C ASN A 338 -27.67 -7.47 7.96
N LYS A 339 -27.57 -8.69 8.54
CA LYS A 339 -27.28 -8.87 9.97
C LYS A 339 -25.93 -8.25 10.34
N LEU A 340 -24.93 -8.38 9.48
CA LEU A 340 -23.58 -7.86 9.69
C LEU A 340 -23.46 -6.35 9.39
N GLY A 341 -24.49 -5.72 8.82
CA GLY A 341 -24.49 -4.28 8.50
C GLY A 341 -23.55 -3.88 7.36
N GLY A 342 -23.22 -4.79 6.45
CA GLY A 342 -22.27 -4.53 5.35
C GLY A 342 -22.90 -4.09 4.02
N ASP A 343 -22.08 -3.51 3.14
CA ASP A 343 -22.43 -3.29 1.72
C ASP A 343 -22.00 -4.48 0.86
N GLY A 344 -22.82 -4.88 -0.11
CA GLY A 344 -22.55 -5.95 -1.07
C GLY A 344 -22.91 -5.58 -2.50
N SER A 345 -23.04 -4.29 -2.83
CA SER A 345 -23.42 -3.81 -4.16
C SER A 345 -22.62 -4.48 -5.31
N HIS A 346 -23.24 -4.59 -6.50
CA HIS A 346 -22.72 -5.23 -7.73
C HIS A 346 -22.68 -6.78 -7.69
N GLN A 347 -23.63 -7.42 -8.39
CA GLN A 347 -23.82 -8.86 -8.40
C GLN A 347 -22.98 -9.58 -9.46
N LEU A 348 -22.06 -10.43 -9.02
CA LEU A 348 -21.37 -11.38 -9.89
C LEU A 348 -21.74 -12.81 -9.50
N LYS A 349 -21.76 -13.73 -10.48
CA LYS A 349 -22.13 -15.12 -10.21
C LYS A 349 -20.92 -16.03 -10.09
N ALA A 350 -20.96 -16.91 -9.11
CA ALA A 350 -20.02 -18.03 -9.00
C ALA A 350 -20.75 -19.36 -9.10
N GLN A 351 -20.11 -20.33 -9.76
CA GLN A 351 -20.54 -21.72 -9.80
C GLN A 351 -19.71 -22.52 -8.81
N ARG A 352 -20.35 -23.37 -8.02
CA ARG A 352 -19.69 -24.24 -7.04
C ARG A 352 -19.97 -25.70 -7.34
N LEU A 353 -18.91 -26.47 -7.61
CA LEU A 353 -18.97 -27.89 -7.94
C LEU A 353 -18.19 -28.69 -6.90
N VAL A 354 -18.88 -29.55 -6.14
CA VAL A 354 -18.27 -30.41 -5.13
C VAL A 354 -17.87 -31.74 -5.76
N ILE A 355 -16.61 -32.13 -5.62
CA ILE A 355 -16.08 -33.40 -6.17
C ILE A 355 -16.84 -34.58 -5.58
N GLY A 356 -17.32 -35.47 -6.46
CA GLY A 356 -18.13 -36.64 -6.08
C GLY A 356 -19.62 -36.35 -5.86
N SER A 357 -20.05 -35.10 -5.84
CA SER A 357 -21.47 -34.73 -5.68
C SER A 357 -22.15 -34.49 -7.02
N ARG A 358 -23.39 -34.97 -7.18
CA ARG A 358 -24.26 -34.59 -8.31
C ARG A 358 -25.03 -33.30 -8.06
N THR A 359 -24.74 -32.59 -6.97
CA THR A 359 -25.32 -31.28 -6.68
C THR A 359 -24.24 -30.21 -6.88
N ALA A 360 -24.46 -29.33 -7.86
CA ALA A 360 -23.72 -28.09 -8.03
C ALA A 360 -24.56 -26.91 -7.58
N TYR A 361 -23.95 -25.74 -7.46
CA TYR A 361 -24.64 -24.51 -7.05
C TYR A 361 -24.28 -23.36 -7.99
N VAL A 362 -25.23 -22.47 -8.24
CA VAL A 362 -24.99 -21.14 -8.81
C VAL A 362 -25.51 -20.13 -7.79
N GLY A 363 -24.61 -19.36 -7.20
CA GLY A 363 -24.89 -18.73 -5.91
C GLY A 363 -25.28 -19.78 -4.86
N GLU A 364 -26.44 -19.62 -4.23
CA GLU A 364 -27.02 -20.59 -3.30
C GLU A 364 -28.02 -21.57 -3.94
N SER A 365 -28.35 -21.40 -5.22
CA SER A 365 -29.36 -22.26 -5.88
C SER A 365 -28.75 -23.62 -6.24
N PRO A 366 -29.34 -24.75 -5.79
CA PRO A 366 -28.84 -26.08 -6.13
C PRO A 366 -29.26 -26.52 -7.54
N PHE A 367 -28.38 -27.24 -8.22
CA PHE A 367 -28.60 -27.83 -9.53
C PHE A 367 -28.17 -29.28 -9.55
N LYS A 368 -29.02 -30.15 -10.09
CA LYS A 368 -28.73 -31.57 -10.28
C LYS A 368 -27.91 -31.76 -11.56
N LEU A 369 -26.69 -32.25 -11.40
CA LEU A 369 -25.81 -32.68 -12.48
C LEU A 369 -26.20 -34.08 -12.96
N SER A 370 -26.00 -34.34 -14.25
CA SER A 370 -26.11 -35.68 -14.82
C SER A 370 -25.10 -36.64 -14.19
N GLU A 371 -23.87 -36.17 -14.02
CA GLU A 371 -22.78 -36.89 -13.38
C GLU A 371 -21.91 -35.94 -12.54
N ALA A 372 -21.33 -36.48 -11.46
CA ALA A 372 -20.52 -35.70 -10.54
C ALA A 372 -19.16 -35.33 -11.15
N PRO A 373 -18.61 -34.14 -10.84
CA PRO A 373 -17.21 -33.83 -11.12
C PRO A 373 -16.30 -34.79 -10.35
N PHE A 374 -15.14 -35.10 -10.92
CA PHE A 374 -14.23 -36.12 -10.39
C PHE A 374 -12.77 -35.74 -10.63
N ILE A 375 -11.87 -36.41 -9.92
CA ILE A 375 -10.43 -36.30 -10.17
C ILE A 375 -9.99 -37.55 -10.93
N ALA A 376 -9.27 -37.36 -12.03
CA ALA A 376 -8.62 -38.42 -12.79
C ALA A 376 -7.27 -37.94 -13.30
N SER A 377 -6.24 -38.78 -13.22
CA SER A 377 -4.87 -38.44 -13.65
C SER A 377 -4.38 -37.09 -13.08
N SER A 378 -4.63 -36.83 -11.80
CA SER A 378 -4.27 -35.58 -11.11
C SER A 378 -4.86 -34.31 -11.75
N ARG A 379 -6.02 -34.43 -12.40
CA ARG A 379 -6.80 -33.31 -12.96
C ARG A 379 -8.23 -33.39 -12.46
N THR A 380 -8.80 -32.22 -12.18
CA THR A 380 -10.22 -32.10 -11.84
C THR A 380 -11.04 -31.92 -13.11
N TYR A 381 -11.99 -32.83 -13.30
CA TYR A 381 -12.91 -32.85 -14.42
C TYR A 381 -14.28 -32.34 -14.00
N VAL A 382 -14.80 -31.37 -14.75
CA VAL A 382 -16.11 -30.76 -14.51
C VAL A 382 -17.05 -31.01 -15.71
N PRO A 383 -18.36 -31.16 -15.50
CA PRO A 383 -19.31 -31.37 -16.59
C PRO A 383 -19.33 -30.17 -17.53
N ILE A 384 -18.92 -30.37 -18.78
CA ILE A 384 -18.70 -29.26 -19.73
C ILE A 384 -19.98 -28.46 -19.98
N ARG A 385 -21.11 -29.16 -20.13
CA ARG A 385 -22.40 -28.53 -20.44
C ARG A 385 -22.83 -27.57 -19.32
N PHE A 386 -22.84 -28.08 -18.09
CA PHE A 386 -23.21 -27.28 -16.92
C PHE A 386 -22.34 -26.03 -16.80
N VAL A 387 -21.01 -26.20 -16.86
CA VAL A 387 -20.08 -25.08 -16.68
C VAL A 387 -20.22 -24.05 -17.79
N SER A 388 -20.19 -24.49 -19.04
CA SER A 388 -20.10 -23.59 -20.19
C SER A 388 -21.38 -22.82 -20.43
N GLU A 389 -22.56 -23.46 -20.29
CA GLU A 389 -23.85 -22.77 -20.43
C GLU A 389 -24.01 -21.64 -19.40
N ARG A 390 -23.49 -21.83 -18.18
CA ARG A 390 -23.56 -20.83 -17.10
C ARG A 390 -22.57 -19.70 -17.27
N LEU A 391 -21.54 -19.91 -18.10
CA LEU A 391 -20.63 -18.86 -18.57
C LEU A 391 -21.10 -18.21 -19.88
N GLY A 392 -22.34 -18.47 -20.31
CA GLY A 392 -22.94 -17.87 -21.52
C GLY A 392 -22.59 -18.58 -22.82
N SER A 393 -21.92 -19.73 -22.78
CA SER A 393 -21.54 -20.48 -23.98
C SER A 393 -22.68 -21.39 -24.45
N LYS A 394 -22.82 -21.56 -25.77
CA LYS A 394 -23.65 -22.62 -26.34
C LYS A 394 -22.84 -23.90 -26.49
N ILE A 395 -23.48 -25.04 -26.21
CA ILE A 395 -22.85 -26.37 -26.26
C ILE A 395 -23.55 -27.26 -27.29
N GLY A 396 -22.78 -27.73 -28.26
CA GLY A 396 -23.18 -28.71 -29.26
C GLY A 396 -22.51 -30.07 -29.02
N TRP A 397 -23.17 -31.14 -29.46
CA TRP A 397 -22.65 -32.50 -29.45
C TRP A 397 -22.80 -33.14 -30.83
N ASN A 398 -21.70 -33.61 -31.41
CA ASN A 398 -21.70 -34.39 -32.64
C ASN A 398 -21.48 -35.87 -32.31
N GLN A 399 -22.55 -36.67 -32.41
CA GLN A 399 -22.54 -38.09 -32.10
C GLN A 399 -21.58 -38.88 -33.02
N SER A 400 -21.58 -38.59 -34.33
CA SER A 400 -20.75 -39.32 -35.31
C SER A 400 -19.26 -39.11 -35.09
N LYS A 401 -18.87 -37.90 -34.67
CA LYS A 401 -17.47 -37.53 -34.44
C LYS A 401 -17.03 -37.71 -32.99
N GLN A 402 -17.97 -37.96 -32.07
CA GLN A 402 -17.75 -37.89 -30.62
C GLN A 402 -17.07 -36.56 -30.24
N GLU A 403 -17.64 -35.46 -30.69
CA GLU A 403 -17.04 -34.13 -30.60
C GLU A 403 -17.98 -33.15 -29.89
N VAL A 404 -17.43 -32.41 -28.93
CA VAL A 404 -18.12 -31.28 -28.28
C VAL A 404 -17.75 -30.00 -29.02
N THR A 405 -18.76 -29.15 -29.28
CA THR A 405 -18.55 -27.79 -29.75
C THR A 405 -18.97 -26.80 -28.67
N ILE A 406 -18.10 -25.87 -28.31
CA ILE A 406 -18.37 -24.75 -27.41
C ILE A 406 -18.29 -23.47 -28.22
N SER A 407 -19.31 -22.62 -28.17
CA SER A 407 -19.28 -21.32 -28.81
C SER A 407 -19.70 -20.22 -27.83
N LYS A 408 -18.85 -19.22 -27.65
CA LYS A 408 -19.11 -18.01 -26.87
C LYS A 408 -18.50 -16.83 -27.61
N ASP A 409 -19.32 -15.80 -27.86
CA ASP A 409 -18.92 -14.62 -28.64
C ASP A 409 -18.26 -15.03 -29.97
N ASN A 410 -17.04 -14.56 -30.24
CA ASN A 410 -16.27 -14.91 -31.44
C ASN A 410 -15.39 -16.17 -31.28
N THR A 411 -15.51 -16.88 -30.16
CA THR A 411 -14.69 -18.06 -29.86
C THR A 411 -15.49 -19.34 -30.10
N THR A 412 -14.98 -20.20 -30.98
CA THR A 412 -15.49 -21.55 -31.21
C THR A 412 -14.41 -22.59 -30.92
N ILE A 413 -14.74 -23.54 -30.06
CA ILE A 413 -13.87 -24.64 -29.65
C ILE A 413 -14.54 -25.94 -30.10
N ARG A 414 -13.84 -26.76 -30.88
CA ARG A 414 -14.26 -28.13 -31.20
C ARG A 414 -13.27 -29.12 -30.61
N TRP A 415 -13.77 -30.08 -29.84
CA TRP A 415 -12.93 -31.02 -29.13
C TRP A 415 -13.50 -32.43 -29.16
N LYS A 416 -12.74 -33.34 -29.78
CA LYS A 416 -13.06 -34.77 -29.83
C LYS A 416 -12.74 -35.46 -28.49
N VAL A 417 -13.63 -36.35 -28.06
CA VAL A 417 -13.46 -37.19 -26.87
C VAL A 417 -12.15 -37.99 -26.98
N ASN A 418 -11.42 -38.06 -25.87
CA ASN A 418 -10.12 -38.72 -25.72
C ASN A 418 -8.97 -38.12 -26.54
N ASP A 419 -9.19 -37.03 -27.28
CA ASP A 419 -8.13 -36.28 -27.95
C ASP A 419 -7.55 -35.22 -27.01
N LYS A 420 -6.24 -35.01 -27.04
CA LYS A 420 -5.56 -33.91 -26.32
C LYS A 420 -5.52 -32.62 -27.14
N LYS A 421 -5.96 -32.66 -28.39
CA LYS A 421 -5.99 -31.50 -29.28
C LYS A 421 -7.43 -31.02 -29.45
N ALA A 422 -7.64 -29.72 -29.30
CA ALA A 422 -8.88 -29.04 -29.68
C ALA A 422 -8.62 -28.08 -30.85
N ILE A 423 -9.66 -27.77 -31.60
CA ILE A 423 -9.63 -26.73 -32.62
C ILE A 423 -10.27 -25.48 -32.04
N VAL A 424 -9.48 -24.44 -31.78
CA VAL A 424 -9.92 -23.14 -31.25
C VAL A 424 -9.82 -22.12 -32.38
N ASN A 425 -10.95 -21.57 -32.82
CA ASN A 425 -11.01 -20.59 -33.92
C ASN A 425 -10.27 -21.05 -35.19
N GLY A 426 -10.39 -22.35 -35.50
CA GLY A 426 -9.73 -22.97 -36.65
C GLY A 426 -8.26 -23.38 -36.44
N LYS A 427 -7.63 -23.00 -35.33
CA LYS A 427 -6.25 -23.38 -34.99
C LYS A 427 -6.23 -24.58 -34.03
N THR A 428 -5.32 -25.51 -34.25
CA THR A 428 -5.11 -26.63 -33.34
C THR A 428 -4.36 -26.17 -32.09
N VAL A 429 -4.94 -26.42 -30.92
CA VAL A 429 -4.35 -26.16 -29.60
C VAL A 429 -4.21 -27.48 -28.85
N SER A 430 -3.05 -27.71 -28.24
CA SER A 430 -2.76 -28.93 -27.47
C SER A 430 -2.93 -28.68 -25.97
N TYR A 431 -3.55 -29.64 -25.29
CA TYR A 431 -3.75 -29.64 -23.85
C TYR A 431 -3.01 -30.81 -23.20
N ASP A 432 -2.79 -30.70 -21.89
CA ASP A 432 -2.14 -31.74 -21.10
C ASP A 432 -3.06 -32.95 -20.84
N ALA A 433 -4.37 -32.72 -20.87
CA ALA A 433 -5.41 -33.72 -20.63
C ALA A 433 -6.55 -33.64 -21.67
N PRO A 434 -7.15 -34.78 -22.05
CA PRO A 434 -8.20 -34.81 -23.05
C PRO A 434 -9.59 -34.45 -22.47
N LEU A 435 -10.55 -34.18 -23.34
CA LEU A 435 -11.97 -34.22 -23.00
C LEU A 435 -12.40 -35.69 -22.77
N LEU A 436 -13.13 -35.97 -21.70
CA LEU A 436 -13.57 -37.32 -21.34
C LEU A 436 -15.08 -37.49 -21.48
N LEU A 437 -15.52 -38.70 -21.81
CA LEU A 437 -16.92 -39.10 -21.79
C LEU A 437 -17.14 -40.14 -20.67
N LYS A 438 -18.09 -39.87 -19.77
CA LYS A 438 -18.46 -40.79 -18.69
C LYS A 438 -19.97 -40.84 -18.55
N LYS A 439 -20.56 -42.04 -18.68
CA LYS A 439 -22.03 -42.27 -18.56
C LYS A 439 -22.83 -41.22 -19.35
N ASN A 440 -22.49 -41.04 -20.63
CA ASN A 440 -23.10 -40.07 -21.56
C ASN A 440 -22.94 -38.58 -21.20
N SER A 441 -22.09 -38.25 -20.24
CA SER A 441 -21.74 -36.86 -19.90
C SER A 441 -20.31 -36.54 -20.32
N SER A 442 -20.14 -35.42 -21.00
CA SER A 442 -18.81 -34.92 -21.41
C SER A 442 -18.18 -34.07 -20.30
N PHE A 443 -16.88 -34.24 -20.10
CA PHE A 443 -16.11 -33.62 -19.03
C PHE A 443 -14.84 -32.99 -19.58
N ILE A 444 -14.51 -31.81 -19.07
CA ILE A 444 -13.27 -31.12 -19.39
C ILE A 444 -12.41 -30.94 -18.14
N PRO A 445 -11.08 -30.92 -18.29
CA PRO A 445 -10.20 -30.42 -17.25
C PRO A 445 -10.61 -28.99 -16.89
N VAL A 446 -10.81 -28.70 -15.62
CA VAL A 446 -11.28 -27.38 -15.16
C VAL A 446 -10.31 -26.24 -15.54
N ARG A 447 -9.02 -26.54 -15.74
CA ARG A 447 -8.02 -25.58 -16.26
C ARG A 447 -8.48 -24.92 -17.56
N LEU A 448 -9.18 -25.66 -18.42
CA LEU A 448 -9.74 -25.15 -19.67
C LEU A 448 -10.74 -24.01 -19.45
N VAL A 449 -11.48 -24.05 -18.34
CA VAL A 449 -12.45 -23.01 -18.00
C VAL A 449 -11.75 -21.66 -17.81
N SER A 450 -10.57 -21.68 -17.18
CA SER A 450 -9.73 -20.50 -17.03
C SER A 450 -9.09 -20.08 -18.35
N GLU A 451 -8.48 -21.02 -19.07
CA GLU A 451 -7.68 -20.70 -20.27
C GLU A 451 -8.52 -20.33 -21.50
N LEU A 452 -9.66 -20.98 -21.71
CA LEU A 452 -10.46 -20.79 -22.93
C LEU A 452 -11.73 -19.99 -22.73
N LEU A 453 -12.36 -20.10 -21.56
CA LEU A 453 -13.59 -19.35 -21.26
C LEU A 453 -13.28 -18.06 -20.48
N GLY A 454 -12.01 -17.85 -20.11
CA GLY A 454 -11.50 -16.67 -19.43
C GLY A 454 -11.99 -16.50 -17.99
N SER A 455 -12.61 -17.54 -17.42
CA SER A 455 -13.24 -17.48 -16.10
C SER A 455 -12.27 -17.88 -14.99
N PRO A 456 -12.08 -17.06 -13.95
CA PRO A 456 -11.24 -17.45 -12.83
C PRO A 456 -11.74 -18.73 -12.16
N VAL A 457 -10.81 -19.60 -11.76
CA VAL A 457 -11.11 -20.87 -11.09
C VAL A 457 -10.36 -20.96 -9.78
N GLU A 458 -11.08 -21.32 -8.72
CA GLU A 458 -10.53 -21.53 -7.39
C GLU A 458 -10.88 -22.89 -6.81
N TYR A 459 -10.06 -23.33 -5.85
CA TYR A 459 -10.20 -24.61 -5.19
C TYR A 459 -10.27 -24.44 -3.67
N MET A 460 -11.13 -25.24 -3.06
CA MET A 460 -11.20 -25.43 -1.61
C MET A 460 -11.03 -26.91 -1.29
N ALA A 461 -10.31 -27.22 -0.21
CA ALA A 461 -9.95 -28.59 0.13
C ALA A 461 -11.09 -29.36 0.82
N ASN A 462 -11.88 -28.70 1.66
CA ASN A 462 -12.83 -29.34 2.58
C ASN A 462 -14.24 -28.71 2.50
N PRO A 463 -15.23 -29.39 1.88
CA PRO A 463 -15.05 -30.52 0.97
C PRO A 463 -14.30 -30.07 -0.30
N THR A 464 -13.73 -31.02 -1.04
CA THR A 464 -13.01 -30.69 -2.27
C THR A 464 -13.96 -30.06 -3.28
N THR A 465 -13.77 -28.78 -3.53
CA THR A 465 -14.73 -27.94 -4.25
C THR A 465 -14.00 -27.08 -5.27
N VAL A 466 -14.57 -27.03 -6.47
CA VAL A 466 -14.19 -26.11 -7.53
C VAL A 466 -15.16 -24.94 -7.52
N ILE A 467 -14.63 -23.72 -7.55
CA ILE A 467 -15.39 -22.50 -7.72
C ILE A 467 -15.00 -21.86 -9.04
N ILE A 468 -15.98 -21.53 -9.86
CA ILE A 468 -15.79 -20.92 -11.19
C ILE A 468 -16.49 -19.58 -11.16
N PHE A 469 -15.75 -18.51 -11.36
CA PHE A 469 -16.24 -17.15 -11.28
C PHE A 469 -16.65 -16.63 -12.68
N GLU A 470 -17.74 -15.89 -12.73
CA GLU A 470 -18.04 -15.00 -13.86
C GLU A 470 -16.90 -13.99 -14.05
N GLN A 471 -16.73 -13.47 -15.26
CA GLN A 471 -15.75 -12.41 -15.50
C GLN A 471 -16.27 -11.09 -14.94
N LYS A 472 -15.38 -10.30 -14.35
CA LYS A 472 -15.65 -8.92 -13.95
C LYS A 472 -15.78 -8.01 -15.16
#